data_AF-A0A978TP81-F1
#
_entry.id   AF-A0A978TP81-F1
#
_cell.length_a   1.000
_cell.length_b   1.000
_cell.length_c   1.000
_cell.angle_alpha   90.00
_cell.angle_beta   90.00
_cell.angle_gamma   90.00
#
_symmetry.space_group_name_H-M   'P 1'
#
loop_
_entity.id
_entity.type
_entity.pdbx_description
1 polymer ?
#
loop_
_entity_poly.entity_id
_entity_poly.type
_entity_poly.pdbx_seq_one_letter_code
_entity_poly.pdbx_strand_id
1 'polypeptide(L)'
;MKFLDWEGARGAGRAILLRSRLAIAQSVPYIAACWLICGGSALAVEREGCRETREFVLCFDTDWLRYYNQLDREFEWRNYLQEDTPPEPEDYYNDIKLIYREVLGREADVDGLIHWSDLLANGAELSRVRESIANSPESKENIDRIYQEVLGRSVDESGLQTWTRKLATGATLLEIRQEIESSQEATDSDR
;
A
#
# COMPACT_ATOMS: atom_id res chain seq x y z
N MET A 1 51.82 -4.87 14.16
CA MET A 1 50.56 -5.65 14.13
C MET A 1 49.82 -5.26 12.86
N LYS A 2 49.87 -6.09 11.81
CA LYS A 2 48.83 -7.05 11.33
C LYS A 2 47.53 -6.34 10.92
N PHE A 3 47.15 -6.21 9.64
CA PHE A 3 46.82 -7.16 8.53
C PHE A 3 45.28 -7.37 8.37
N LEU A 4 44.79 -6.99 7.17
CA LEU A 4 43.72 -7.52 6.27
C LEU A 4 42.38 -8.09 6.77
N ASP A 5 41.28 -7.71 6.09
CA ASP A 5 40.45 -8.51 5.13
C ASP A 5 39.19 -7.67 4.76
N TRP A 6 38.68 -7.46 3.54
CA TRP A 6 38.51 -8.18 2.26
C TRP A 6 37.48 -9.34 2.25
N GLU A 7 36.53 -9.21 1.31
CA GLU A 7 35.68 -10.22 0.62
C GLU A 7 34.20 -10.43 0.94
N GLY A 8 33.41 -10.40 -0.14
CA GLY A 8 32.01 -10.81 -0.20
C GLY A 8 31.36 -10.73 -1.59
N ALA A 9 32.12 -10.93 -2.67
CA ALA A 9 31.57 -11.12 -4.01
C ALA A 9 31.02 -12.56 -4.17
N ARG A 10 29.75 -12.68 -4.55
CA ARG A 10 29.14 -13.84 -5.24
C ARG A 10 28.33 -13.21 -6.39
N GLY A 11 28.52 -13.46 -7.68
CA GLY A 11 29.04 -14.64 -8.37
C GLY A 11 27.87 -15.31 -9.10
N ALA A 12 27.57 -14.90 -10.33
CA ALA A 12 27.00 -15.72 -11.40
C ALA A 12 26.92 -14.91 -12.70
N GLY A 13 27.90 -15.12 -13.58
CA GLY A 13 27.87 -14.58 -14.93
C GLY A 13 26.97 -15.36 -15.86
N ARG A 14 26.62 -14.73 -16.99
CA ARG A 14 26.57 -15.39 -18.30
C ARG A 14 26.70 -14.33 -19.40
N ALA A 15 27.91 -14.25 -19.94
CA ALA A 15 28.20 -13.63 -21.21
C ALA A 15 27.57 -14.49 -22.33
N ILE A 16 26.82 -13.85 -23.24
CA ILE A 16 26.49 -14.41 -24.54
C ILE A 16 27.15 -13.52 -25.60
N LEU A 17 28.04 -14.15 -26.35
CA LEU A 17 28.72 -13.63 -27.53
C LEU A 17 27.69 -13.31 -28.63
N LEU A 18 27.76 -12.11 -29.20
CA LEU A 18 27.34 -11.89 -30.58
C LEU A 18 28.46 -11.14 -31.31
N ARG A 19 29.20 -11.92 -32.11
CA ARG A 19 30.05 -11.42 -33.19
C ARG A 19 29.13 -10.95 -34.33
N SER A 20 29.22 -9.68 -34.70
CA SER A 20 28.72 -9.21 -35.99
C SER A 20 29.74 -8.29 -36.62
N ARG A 21 30.32 -8.78 -37.71
CA ARG A 21 31.27 -8.10 -38.59
C ARG A 21 30.61 -6.84 -39.16
N LEU A 22 31.30 -5.70 -39.13
CA LEU A 22 31.05 -4.62 -40.08
C LEU A 22 32.34 -4.29 -40.81
N ALA A 23 32.21 -4.37 -42.13
CA ALA A 23 33.25 -4.35 -43.12
C ALA A 23 33.75 -2.94 -43.40
N ILE A 24 34.97 -2.91 -43.92
CA ILE A 24 35.71 -1.79 -44.46
C ILE A 24 35.08 -1.33 -45.78
N ALA A 25 34.88 -0.01 -45.95
CA ALA A 25 34.84 0.71 -47.23
C ALA A 25 35.28 2.16 -46.94
N GLN A 26 36.56 2.54 -47.09
CA GLN A 26 37.27 2.98 -48.31
C GLN A 26 36.61 4.20 -49.01
N SER A 27 37.26 5.37 -48.85
CA SER A 27 37.47 6.51 -49.79
C SER A 27 36.23 7.18 -50.44
N VAL A 28 36.07 8.52 -50.44
CA VAL A 28 36.81 9.55 -51.21
C VAL A 28 36.55 10.98 -50.63
N PRO A 29 37.47 11.97 -50.79
CA PRO A 29 37.53 13.24 -50.04
C PRO A 29 37.14 14.51 -50.85
N TYR A 30 37.17 15.67 -50.17
CA TYR A 30 37.12 17.08 -50.65
C TYR A 30 35.75 17.72 -51.01
N ILE A 31 35.37 18.74 -50.22
CA ILE A 31 35.07 20.15 -50.56
C ILE A 31 34.88 20.84 -49.18
N ALA A 32 35.90 21.48 -48.62
CA ALA A 32 36.21 22.90 -48.77
C ALA A 32 35.09 23.85 -48.30
N ALA A 33 35.36 24.48 -47.14
CA ALA A 33 35.04 25.86 -46.79
C ALA A 33 33.57 26.34 -46.82
N CYS A 34 32.96 26.38 -45.63
CA CYS A 34 32.25 27.60 -45.19
C CYS A 34 32.38 27.70 -43.66
N TRP A 35 33.59 28.06 -43.20
CA TRP A 35 33.97 28.17 -41.79
C TRP A 35 33.89 29.62 -41.26
N LEU A 36 33.04 30.45 -41.84
CA LEU A 36 32.79 31.81 -41.35
C LEU A 36 31.41 32.24 -41.87
N ILE A 37 30.43 32.25 -40.97
CA ILE A 37 29.38 33.27 -40.77
C ILE A 37 28.20 32.60 -40.04
N CYS A 38 28.00 33.04 -38.79
CA CYS A 38 26.85 32.83 -37.92
C CYS A 38 26.58 31.42 -37.35
N GLY A 39 26.60 31.35 -36.02
CA GLY A 39 26.04 30.24 -35.25
C GLY A 39 26.80 30.09 -33.95
N GLY A 40 26.40 30.84 -32.93
CA GLY A 40 27.05 30.88 -31.63
C GLY A 40 27.35 29.49 -31.09
N SER A 41 28.48 29.37 -30.41
CA SER A 41 28.86 28.22 -29.61
C SER A 41 27.71 27.89 -28.68
N ALA A 42 26.92 26.86 -29.00
CA ALA A 42 26.21 26.12 -27.97
C ALA A 42 27.30 25.35 -27.21
N LEU A 43 27.97 26.05 -26.29
CA LEU A 43 28.66 25.37 -25.20
C LEU A 43 27.56 24.64 -24.44
N ALA A 44 27.36 23.37 -24.77
CA ALA A 44 26.66 22.45 -23.91
C ALA A 44 27.41 22.48 -22.57
N VAL A 45 26.85 23.19 -21.60
CA VAL A 45 27.29 23.06 -20.22
C VAL A 45 26.84 21.66 -19.80
N GLU A 46 27.74 20.68 -19.89
CA GLU A 46 27.57 19.41 -19.20
C GLU A 46 27.49 19.72 -17.70
N ARG A 47 26.26 19.82 -17.19
CA ARG A 47 26.01 19.67 -15.75
C ARG A 47 25.84 18.18 -15.51
N GLU A 48 26.80 17.59 -14.81
CA GLU A 48 26.74 16.18 -14.40
C GLU A 48 25.38 15.89 -13.76
N GLY A 49 24.66 14.89 -14.27
CA GLY A 49 23.36 14.45 -13.72
C GLY A 49 22.09 14.96 -14.44
N CYS A 50 22.22 15.78 -15.48
CA CYS A 50 21.09 16.19 -16.31
C CYS A 50 21.01 15.43 -17.64
N ARG A 51 19.81 15.00 -18.05
CA ARG A 51 19.54 14.40 -19.36
C ARG A 51 18.48 15.22 -20.10
N GLU A 52 18.87 15.81 -21.22
CA GLU A 52 17.96 16.56 -22.10
C GLU A 52 17.33 15.66 -23.17
N THR A 53 16.05 15.89 -23.44
CA THR A 53 15.35 15.43 -24.64
C THR A 53 14.79 16.66 -25.38
N ARG A 54 14.20 16.46 -26.56
CA ARG A 54 13.59 17.58 -27.32
C ARG A 54 12.37 18.22 -26.62
N GLU A 55 11.78 17.55 -25.63
CA GLU A 55 10.53 17.97 -25.00
C GLU A 55 10.71 18.35 -23.52
N PHE A 56 11.74 17.85 -22.85
CA PHE A 56 12.02 18.18 -21.45
C PHE A 56 13.48 17.91 -21.06
N VAL A 57 13.90 18.53 -19.96
CA VAL A 57 15.21 18.35 -19.32
C VAL A 57 15.00 17.79 -17.92
N LEU A 58 15.55 16.60 -17.65
CA LEU A 58 15.55 15.99 -16.33
C LEU A 58 16.89 16.21 -15.65
N CYS A 59 16.88 16.82 -14.46
CA CYS A 59 18.05 16.96 -13.61
C CYS A 59 17.75 16.33 -12.25
N PHE A 60 18.60 15.39 -11.81
CA PHE A 60 18.55 14.84 -10.46
C PHE A 60 19.52 15.63 -9.59
N ASP A 61 19.01 16.54 -8.76
CA ASP A 61 19.78 17.14 -7.67
C ASP A 61 19.40 16.43 -6.35
N THR A 62 20.39 16.29 -5.47
CA THR A 62 20.28 15.64 -4.15
C THR A 62 19.47 16.45 -3.14
N ASP A 63 19.15 17.71 -3.43
CA ASP A 63 18.33 18.55 -2.57
C ASP A 63 16.87 18.59 -3.07
N TRP A 64 16.01 17.86 -2.37
CA TRP A 64 14.57 17.95 -2.54
C TRP A 64 14.11 19.38 -2.23
N LEU A 65 13.29 19.93 -3.14
CA LEU A 65 12.51 21.19 -3.05
C LEU A 65 12.99 22.43 -3.85
N ARG A 66 13.65 22.27 -5.00
CA ARG A 66 13.51 23.27 -6.09
C ARG A 66 13.59 22.65 -7.49
N TYR A 67 12.45 22.38 -8.12
CA TYR A 67 12.41 22.40 -9.60
C TYR A 67 11.07 22.90 -10.20
N TYR A 68 11.17 24.13 -10.71
CA TYR A 68 10.53 24.83 -11.85
C TYR A 68 9.01 24.86 -12.10
N ASN A 69 8.51 26.07 -11.84
CA ASN A 69 7.48 26.84 -12.52
C ASN A 69 7.28 26.53 -14.03
N GLN A 70 6.09 26.05 -14.41
CA GLN A 70 5.40 26.45 -15.65
C GLN A 70 4.09 27.13 -15.25
N LEU A 71 4.05 28.45 -15.38
CA LEU A 71 2.83 29.25 -15.31
C LEU A 71 2.12 29.13 -16.67
N ASP A 72 1.25 28.14 -16.86
CA ASP A 72 -0.01 28.36 -17.63
C ASP A 72 -1.07 27.25 -17.57
N ARG A 73 -1.08 26.40 -16.54
CA ARG A 73 -2.28 25.67 -16.15
C ARG A 73 -2.32 25.65 -14.63
N GLU A 74 -3.47 25.95 -14.05
CA GLU A 74 -3.75 25.76 -12.63
C GLU A 74 -3.49 24.29 -12.29
N PHE A 75 -2.24 23.95 -11.97
CA PHE A 75 -1.90 22.68 -11.39
C PHE A 75 -2.39 22.77 -9.95
N GLU A 76 -3.60 22.26 -9.72
CA GLU A 76 -4.16 22.16 -8.38
C GLU A 76 -3.37 21.09 -7.63
N TRP A 77 -2.24 21.49 -7.04
CA TRP A 77 -1.38 20.65 -6.20
C TRP A 77 -2.17 19.88 -5.14
N ARG A 78 -3.31 20.42 -4.73
CA ARG A 78 -4.24 19.81 -3.78
C ARG A 78 -4.92 18.55 -4.33
N ASN A 79 -5.27 18.52 -5.61
CA ASN A 79 -5.90 17.37 -6.26
C ASN A 79 -4.84 16.30 -6.59
N TYR A 80 -3.65 16.71 -7.04
CA TYR A 80 -2.54 15.78 -7.34
C TYR A 80 -2.07 14.99 -6.09
N LEU A 81 -1.90 15.67 -4.95
CA LEU A 81 -1.50 15.00 -3.71
C LEU A 81 -2.60 14.10 -3.13
N GLN A 82 -3.88 14.37 -3.42
CA GLN A 82 -4.98 13.53 -2.96
C GLN A 82 -5.18 12.26 -3.81
N GLU A 83 -4.87 12.31 -5.11
CA GLU A 83 -5.07 11.16 -6.01
C GLU A 83 -3.90 10.18 -6.04
N ASP A 84 -2.65 10.67 -5.94
CA ASP A 84 -1.46 9.85 -6.20
C ASP A 84 -0.65 9.46 -4.95
N THR A 85 -1.03 9.92 -3.75
CA THR A 85 -0.33 9.53 -2.52
C THR A 85 -0.91 8.20 -2.01
N PRO A 86 -0.11 7.12 -1.90
CA PRO A 86 -0.58 5.88 -1.28
C PRO A 86 -1.10 6.17 0.14
N PRO A 87 -2.20 5.54 0.56
CA PRO A 87 -2.73 5.74 1.91
C PRO A 87 -1.69 5.29 2.94
N GLU A 88 -1.49 6.12 3.97
CA GLU A 88 -0.62 5.80 5.09
C GLU A 88 -1.36 4.84 6.04
N PRO A 89 -0.66 3.99 6.83
CA PRO A 89 -1.31 3.07 7.76
C PRO A 89 -2.31 3.77 8.71
N GLU A 90 -1.96 4.97 9.20
CA GLU A 90 -2.79 5.72 10.16
C GLU A 90 -4.15 6.16 9.58
N ASP A 91 -4.27 6.30 8.26
CA ASP A 91 -5.52 6.68 7.59
C ASP A 91 -6.64 5.66 7.85
N TYR A 92 -6.29 4.40 8.12
CA TYR A 92 -7.23 3.31 8.39
C TYR A 92 -7.67 3.18 9.86
N TYR A 93 -7.09 3.95 10.79
CA TYR A 93 -7.33 3.75 12.23
C TYR A 93 -8.79 3.93 12.63
N ASN A 94 -9.51 4.85 12.01
CA ASN A 94 -10.91 5.08 12.34
C ASN A 94 -11.79 3.89 11.93
N ASP A 95 -11.55 3.31 10.76
CA ASP A 95 -12.28 2.15 10.27
C ASP A 95 -11.98 0.90 11.10
N ILE A 96 -10.71 0.68 11.46
CA ILE A 96 -10.31 -0.42 12.33
C ILE A 96 -10.97 -0.28 13.71
N LYS A 97 -10.92 0.91 14.32
CA LYS A 97 -11.58 1.16 15.62
C LYS A 97 -13.08 0.93 15.55
N LEU A 98 -13.73 1.31 14.45
CA LEU A 98 -15.14 1.05 14.24
C LEU A 98 -15.43 -0.46 14.20
N ILE A 99 -14.66 -1.22 13.42
CA ILE A 99 -14.80 -2.68 13.34
C ILE A 99 -14.60 -3.32 14.72
N TYR A 100 -13.62 -2.91 15.51
CA TYR A 100 -13.41 -3.43 16.87
C TYR A 100 -14.63 -3.17 17.78
N ARG A 101 -15.17 -1.95 17.77
CA ARG A 101 -16.37 -1.62 18.56
C ARG A 101 -17.58 -2.43 18.13
N GLU A 102 -17.78 -2.57 16.82
CA GLU A 102 -18.95 -3.26 16.27
C GLU A 102 -18.86 -4.78 16.45
N VAL A 103 -17.70 -5.38 16.22
CA VAL A 103 -17.54 -6.84 16.21
C VAL A 103 -17.17 -7.39 17.58
N LEU A 104 -16.36 -6.67 18.36
CA LEU A 104 -15.86 -7.13 19.67
C LEU A 104 -16.44 -6.37 20.85
N GLY A 105 -17.10 -5.22 20.65
CA GLY A 105 -17.65 -4.41 21.74
C GLY A 105 -16.59 -3.70 22.59
N ARG A 106 -15.37 -3.51 22.06
CA ARG A 106 -14.27 -2.82 22.74
C ARG A 106 -13.47 -1.93 21.78
N GLU A 107 -12.60 -1.10 22.32
CA GLU A 107 -11.62 -0.35 21.52
C GLU A 107 -10.49 -1.27 21.00
N ALA A 108 -9.93 -0.89 19.86
CA ALA A 108 -8.74 -1.52 19.31
C ALA A 108 -7.50 -1.18 20.18
N ASP A 109 -6.70 -2.18 20.47
CA ASP A 109 -5.38 -2.01 21.07
C ASP A 109 -4.35 -1.53 20.04
N VAL A 110 -3.21 -1.03 20.53
CA VAL A 110 -2.15 -0.45 19.69
C VAL A 110 -1.60 -1.49 18.71
N ASP A 111 -1.37 -2.72 19.17
CA ASP A 111 -0.81 -3.80 18.34
C ASP A 111 -1.79 -4.20 17.22
N GLY A 112 -3.08 -4.30 17.53
CA GLY A 112 -4.13 -4.55 16.57
C GLY A 112 -4.23 -3.44 15.52
N LEU A 113 -4.18 -2.17 15.95
CA LEU A 113 -4.19 -1.03 15.02
C LEU A 113 -3.03 -1.12 14.03
N ILE A 114 -1.81 -1.30 14.53
CA ILE A 114 -0.59 -1.42 13.70
C ILE A 114 -0.72 -2.60 12.73
N HIS A 115 -1.10 -3.78 13.24
CA HIS A 115 -1.21 -4.99 12.43
C HIS A 115 -2.19 -4.82 11.26
N TRP A 116 -3.39 -4.32 11.53
CA TRP A 116 -4.41 -4.16 10.50
C TRP A 116 -4.10 -3.01 9.55
N SER A 117 -3.58 -1.89 10.05
CA SER A 117 -3.23 -0.76 9.22
C SER A 117 -2.12 -1.09 8.22
N ASP A 118 -1.12 -1.87 8.65
CA ASP A 118 -0.04 -2.30 7.76
C ASP A 118 -0.58 -3.19 6.64
N LEU A 119 -1.47 -4.12 6.96
CA LEU A 119 -2.10 -4.98 5.95
C LEU A 119 -2.91 -4.17 4.94
N LEU A 120 -3.68 -3.17 5.40
CA LEU A 120 -4.50 -2.31 4.55
C LEU A 120 -3.65 -1.41 3.66
N ALA A 121 -2.58 -0.81 4.19
CA ALA A 121 -1.61 -0.03 3.41
C ALA A 121 -0.89 -0.88 2.35
N ASN A 122 -0.76 -2.19 2.57
CA ASN A 122 -0.22 -3.15 1.61
C ASN A 122 -1.28 -3.75 0.65
N GLY A 123 -2.48 -3.17 0.59
CA GLY A 123 -3.52 -3.53 -0.38
C GLY A 123 -4.49 -4.64 0.06
N ALA A 124 -4.54 -4.97 1.35
CA ALA A 124 -5.63 -5.80 1.86
C ALA A 124 -6.95 -5.02 1.82
N GLU A 125 -8.06 -5.74 1.67
CA GLU A 125 -9.39 -5.14 1.75
C GLU A 125 -9.86 -4.98 3.20
N LEU A 126 -10.61 -3.91 3.49
CA LEU A 126 -11.22 -3.68 4.81
C LEU A 126 -12.21 -4.79 5.22
N SER A 127 -12.89 -5.38 4.23
CA SER A 127 -13.76 -6.56 4.40
C SER A 127 -13.03 -7.72 5.07
N ARG A 128 -11.77 -7.96 4.69
CA ARG A 128 -10.93 -9.04 5.23
C ARG A 128 -10.57 -8.80 6.69
N VAL A 129 -10.35 -7.55 7.09
CA VAL A 129 -10.10 -7.17 8.49
C VAL A 129 -11.32 -7.52 9.34
N ARG A 130 -12.51 -7.10 8.89
CA ARG A 130 -13.78 -7.42 9.57
C ARG A 130 -14.01 -8.92 9.66
N GLU A 131 -13.83 -9.66 8.57
CA GLU A 131 -14.01 -11.12 8.54
C GLU A 131 -13.05 -11.83 9.51
N SER A 132 -11.79 -11.41 9.54
CA SER A 132 -10.79 -12.01 10.43
C SER A 132 -11.12 -11.78 11.90
N ILE A 133 -11.54 -10.56 12.25
CA ILE A 133 -11.95 -10.22 13.61
C ILE A 133 -13.24 -10.96 13.97
N ALA A 134 -14.21 -11.04 13.06
CA ALA A 134 -15.48 -11.75 13.28
C ALA A 134 -15.30 -13.25 13.54
N ASN A 135 -14.28 -13.88 12.95
CA ASN A 135 -13.97 -15.30 13.14
C ASN A 135 -12.97 -15.58 14.26
N SER A 136 -12.48 -14.55 14.93
CA SER A 136 -11.51 -14.65 16.02
C SER A 136 -12.08 -15.43 17.24
N PRO A 137 -11.21 -16.03 18.08
CA PRO A 137 -11.63 -16.64 19.34
C PRO A 137 -12.41 -15.67 20.22
N GLU A 138 -11.98 -14.41 20.30
CA GLU A 138 -12.62 -13.38 21.12
C GLU A 138 -14.06 -13.08 20.67
N SER A 139 -14.30 -12.96 19.37
CA SER A 139 -15.65 -12.80 18.82
C SER A 139 -16.56 -13.98 19.20
N LYS A 140 -16.04 -15.21 19.12
CA LYS A 140 -16.78 -16.42 19.50
C LYS A 140 -17.09 -16.47 20.99
N GLU A 141 -16.15 -16.09 21.85
CA GLU A 141 -16.34 -15.96 23.30
C GLU A 141 -17.38 -14.89 23.65
N ASN A 142 -17.39 -13.77 22.91
CA ASN A 142 -18.40 -12.73 23.08
C ASN A 142 -19.81 -13.23 22.74
N ILE A 143 -19.96 -13.97 21.63
CA ILE A 143 -21.23 -14.59 21.25
C ILE A 143 -21.68 -15.60 22.29
N ASP A 144 -20.79 -16.48 22.76
CA ASP A 144 -21.12 -17.47 23.79
C ASP A 144 -21.59 -16.82 25.09
N ARG A 145 -20.91 -15.73 25.51
CA ARG A 145 -21.32 -14.95 26.67
C ARG A 145 -22.72 -14.33 26.51
N ILE A 146 -23.06 -13.80 25.32
CA ILE A 146 -24.42 -13.29 25.06
C ILE A 146 -25.45 -14.41 25.22
N TYR A 147 -25.15 -15.60 24.68
CA TYR A 147 -26.01 -16.78 24.84
C TYR A 147 -26.19 -17.18 26.31
N GLN A 148 -25.11 -17.18 27.09
CA GLN A 148 -25.17 -17.48 28.51
C GLN A 148 -25.99 -16.44 29.29
N GLU A 149 -25.82 -15.15 28.98
CA GLU A 149 -26.54 -14.06 29.64
C GLU A 149 -28.03 -14.01 29.29
N VAL A 150 -28.38 -14.29 28.02
CA VAL A 150 -29.76 -14.14 27.52
C VAL A 150 -30.55 -15.44 27.62
N LEU A 151 -29.93 -16.60 27.38
CA LEU A 151 -30.60 -17.90 27.27
C LEU A 151 -30.14 -18.92 28.34
N GLY A 152 -29.13 -18.61 29.14
CA GLY A 152 -28.63 -19.50 30.19
C GLY A 152 -27.93 -20.77 29.66
N ARG A 153 -27.51 -20.77 28.39
CA ARG A 153 -26.81 -21.90 27.75
C ARG A 153 -25.66 -21.40 26.88
N SER A 154 -24.74 -22.29 26.52
CA SER A 154 -23.71 -21.98 25.53
C SER A 154 -24.30 -22.03 24.12
N VAL A 155 -23.69 -21.25 23.23
CA VAL A 155 -24.01 -21.27 21.80
C VAL A 155 -23.53 -22.59 21.19
N ASP A 156 -24.34 -23.17 20.30
CA ASP A 156 -23.93 -24.35 19.54
C ASP A 156 -23.10 -23.97 18.30
N GLU A 157 -22.47 -24.96 17.68
CA GLU A 157 -21.58 -24.72 16.53
C GLU A 157 -22.31 -24.07 15.34
N SER A 158 -23.56 -24.44 15.09
CA SER A 158 -24.33 -23.87 13.99
C SER A 158 -24.74 -22.42 14.27
N GLY A 159 -25.09 -22.12 15.52
CA GLY A 159 -25.30 -20.76 16.01
C GLY A 159 -24.06 -19.91 15.82
N LEU A 160 -22.90 -20.37 16.31
CA LEU A 160 -21.62 -19.67 16.16
C LEU A 160 -21.33 -19.32 14.70
N GLN A 161 -21.44 -20.28 13.78
CA GLN A 161 -21.19 -20.04 12.36
C GLN A 161 -22.16 -19.01 11.76
N THR A 162 -23.41 -18.98 12.24
CA THR A 162 -24.42 -18.02 11.79
C THR A 162 -24.04 -16.61 12.25
N TRP A 163 -23.69 -16.46 13.53
CA TRP A 163 -23.38 -15.17 14.14
C TRP A 163 -22.06 -14.60 13.64
N THR A 164 -20.99 -15.41 13.52
CA THR A 164 -19.72 -14.93 12.97
C THR A 164 -19.85 -14.52 11.50
N ARG A 165 -20.69 -15.21 10.72
CA ARG A 165 -21.01 -14.78 9.34
C ARG A 165 -21.71 -13.43 9.32
N LYS A 166 -22.72 -13.24 10.18
CA LYS A 166 -23.42 -11.95 10.30
C LYS A 166 -22.46 -10.82 10.65
N LEU A 167 -21.58 -11.02 11.64
CA LEU A 167 -20.54 -10.06 12.00
C LEU A 167 -19.61 -9.76 10.82
N ALA A 168 -19.16 -10.78 10.09
CA ALA A 168 -18.31 -10.61 8.91
C ALA A 168 -19.00 -9.79 7.79
N THR A 169 -20.32 -9.88 7.66
CA THR A 169 -21.12 -9.17 6.64
C THR A 169 -21.64 -7.81 7.07
N GLY A 170 -21.29 -7.32 8.26
CA GLY A 170 -21.61 -5.95 8.69
C GLY A 170 -22.51 -5.84 9.93
N ALA A 171 -23.03 -6.94 10.46
CA ALA A 171 -23.78 -6.88 11.72
C ALA A 171 -22.85 -6.48 12.88
N THR A 172 -23.45 -5.96 13.94
CA THR A 172 -22.80 -5.61 15.18
C THR A 172 -23.13 -6.63 16.28
N LEU A 173 -22.26 -6.74 17.27
CA LEU A 173 -22.48 -7.57 18.44
C LEU A 173 -23.72 -7.12 19.23
N LEU A 174 -24.05 -5.82 19.18
CA LEU A 174 -25.26 -5.26 19.78
C LEU A 174 -26.53 -5.75 19.06
N GLU A 175 -26.54 -5.71 17.72
CA GLU A 175 -27.67 -6.22 16.92
C GLU A 175 -27.87 -7.72 17.17
N ILE A 176 -26.79 -8.49 17.25
CA ILE A 176 -26.87 -9.93 17.56
C ILE A 176 -27.50 -10.17 18.92
N ARG A 177 -27.11 -9.40 19.96
CA ARG A 177 -27.75 -9.48 21.28
C ARG A 177 -29.25 -9.22 21.17
N GLN A 178 -29.66 -8.14 20.51
CA GLN A 178 -31.07 -7.77 20.36
C GLN A 178 -31.87 -8.84 19.60
N GLU A 179 -31.28 -9.43 18.57
CA GLU A 179 -31.89 -10.53 17.83
C GLU A 179 -32.11 -11.76 18.72
N ILE A 180 -31.12 -12.12 19.54
CA ILE A 180 -31.23 -13.26 20.47
C ILE A 180 -32.30 -12.98 21.54
N GLU A 181 -32.30 -11.78 22.13
CA GLU A 181 -33.28 -11.35 23.13
C GLU A 181 -34.72 -11.36 22.58
N SER A 182 -34.90 -11.00 21.31
CA SER A 182 -36.22 -11.01 20.65
C SER A 182 -36.63 -12.36 20.07
N SER A 183 -35.75 -13.36 20.12
CA SER A 183 -35.99 -14.66 19.51
C SER A 183 -37.03 -15.47 20.29
N GLN A 184 -37.71 -16.37 19.58
CA GLN A 184 -38.61 -17.34 20.21
C GLN A 184 -37.87 -18.15 21.30
N GLU A 185 -36.57 -18.35 21.13
CA GLU A 185 -35.72 -19.07 22.06
C GLU A 185 -35.63 -18.40 23.43
N ALA A 186 -35.53 -17.06 23.48
CA ALA A 186 -35.57 -16.32 24.74
C ALA A 186 -36.95 -16.36 25.41
N THR A 187 -38.02 -16.40 24.61
CA THR A 187 -39.39 -16.48 25.14
C THR A 187 -39.69 -17.85 25.76
N ASP A 188 -38.98 -18.89 25.33
CA ASP A 188 -39.13 -20.25 25.82
C ASP A 188 -38.23 -20.54 27.04
N SER A 189 -37.12 -19.80 27.23
CA SER A 189 -36.29 -19.92 28.44
C SER A 189 -36.93 -19.31 29.69
N ASP A 190 -37.84 -18.35 29.54
CA ASP A 190 -38.52 -17.65 30.64
C ASP A 190 -39.75 -18.39 31.21
N ARG A 191 -40.15 -19.54 30.65
CA ARG A 191 -41.31 -20.34 31.08
C ARG A 191 -40.93 -21.55 31.93
#